data_AF-A0A850QTL2-F1
#
_entry.id   AF-A0A850QTL2-F1
#
_cell.length_a   1.000
_cell.length_b   1.000
_cell.length_c   1.000
_cell.angle_alpha   90.00
_cell.angle_beta   90.00
_cell.angle_gamma   90.00
#
_symmetry.space_group_name_H-M   'P 1'
#
loop_
_entity.id
_entity.type
_entity.pdbx_description
1 polymer ?
#
loop_
_entity_poly.entity_id
_entity_poly.type
_entity_poly.pdbx_seq_one_letter_code
_entity_poly.pdbx_strand_id
1 'polypeptide(L)'
;MSVSLNDISDVATTTAAVIAAISLGVSAFQTRLSRRIAETAFEDSIAQQYRILAKEIPVDVLIDKCTDFSNDTREVIFNYLDLCNQQICLRAKGRVSEECWIDWRDGIQENLSKQGFNLI
;
A
#
# COMPACT_ATOMS: atom_id res chain seq x y z
N MET A 1 36.94 -13.04 51.34
CA MET A 1 35.61 -13.23 50.73
C MET A 1 35.84 -13.80 49.33
N SER A 2 35.79 -15.12 49.16
CA SER A 2 35.97 -15.75 47.85
C SER A 2 34.61 -15.78 47.14
N VAL A 3 34.46 -14.98 46.09
CA VAL A 3 33.31 -15.12 45.18
C VAL A 3 33.44 -16.48 44.51
N SER A 4 32.42 -17.32 44.62
CA SER A 4 32.45 -18.66 44.03
C SER A 4 32.15 -18.56 42.53
N LEU A 5 32.80 -19.38 41.70
CA LEU A 5 32.59 -19.37 40.25
C LEU A 5 31.12 -19.61 39.86
N ASN A 6 30.38 -20.35 40.70
CA ASN A 6 28.95 -20.61 40.52
C ASN A 6 28.10 -19.33 40.68
N ASP A 7 28.46 -18.44 41.59
CA ASP A 7 27.74 -17.17 41.79
C ASP A 7 27.87 -16.27 40.55
N ILE A 8 29.04 -16.32 39.88
CA ILE A 8 29.31 -15.57 38.66
C ILE A 8 28.54 -16.16 37.47
N SER A 9 28.49 -17.50 37.35
CA SER A 9 27.78 -18.16 36.25
C SER A 9 26.27 -17.95 36.31
N ASP A 10 25.69 -17.91 37.51
CA ASP A 10 24.24 -17.73 37.69
C ASP A 10 23.81 -16.30 37.33
N VAL A 11 24.59 -15.29 37.74
CA VAL A 11 24.36 -13.89 37.36
C VAL A 11 24.53 -13.69 35.86
N ALA A 12 25.57 -14.30 35.26
CA ALA A 12 25.81 -14.22 33.82
C ALA A 12 24.66 -14.86 33.01
N THR A 13 24.21 -16.05 33.43
CA THR A 13 23.11 -16.77 32.77
C THR A 13 21.79 -16.01 32.88
N THR A 14 21.49 -15.47 34.06
CA THR A 14 20.28 -14.66 34.29
C THR A 14 20.31 -13.39 33.44
N THR A 15 21.45 -12.71 33.38
CA THR A 15 21.63 -11.49 32.58
C THR A 15 21.49 -11.79 31.08
N ALA A 16 22.10 -12.88 30.61
CA ALA A 16 21.98 -13.33 29.22
C ALA A 16 20.54 -13.67 28.84
N ALA A 17 19.78 -14.31 29.73
CA ALA A 17 18.37 -14.62 29.52
C ALA A 17 17.52 -13.34 29.39
N VAL A 18 17.77 -12.33 30.23
CA VAL A 18 17.08 -11.03 30.14
C VAL A 18 17.41 -10.33 28.81
N ILE A 19 18.68 -10.30 28.41
CA ILE A 19 19.10 -9.71 27.13
C ILE A 19 18.41 -10.41 25.96
N ALA A 20 18.43 -11.75 25.92
CA ALA A 20 17.80 -12.52 24.87
C ALA A 20 16.29 -12.24 24.76
N ALA A 21 15.59 -12.16 25.89
CA ALA A 21 14.16 -11.83 25.92
C ALA A 21 13.88 -10.43 25.36
N ILE A 22 14.69 -9.43 25.72
CA ILE A 22 14.58 -8.07 25.19
C ILE A 22 14.82 -8.07 23.67
N SER A 23 15.88 -8.74 23.20
CA SER A 23 16.20 -8.84 21.79
C SER A 23 15.05 -9.45 20.97
N LEU A 24 14.44 -10.53 21.45
CA LEU A 24 13.26 -11.13 20.80
C LEU A 24 12.08 -10.15 20.74
N GLY A 25 11.85 -9.38 21.81
CA GLY A 25 10.83 -8.33 21.85
C GLY A 25 11.07 -7.24 20.81
N VAL A 26 12.30 -6.74 20.72
CA VAL A 26 12.71 -5.73 19.72
C VAL A 26 12.57 -6.28 18.30
N SER A 27 13.01 -7.51 18.03
CA SER A 27 12.87 -8.15 16.72
C SER A 27 11.40 -8.29 16.31
N ALA A 28 10.53 -8.73 17.23
CA ALA A 28 9.09 -8.83 16.96
C ALA A 28 8.47 -7.47 16.64
N PHE A 29 8.89 -6.41 17.35
CA PHE A 29 8.46 -5.04 17.05
C PHE A 29 8.95 -4.57 15.67
N GLN A 30 10.23 -4.81 15.36
CA GLN A 30 10.81 -4.46 14.06
C GLN A 30 10.09 -5.16 12.91
N THR A 31 9.77 -6.45 13.03
CA THR A 31 9.00 -7.18 11.99
C THR A 31 7.64 -6.54 11.74
N ARG A 32 6.94 -6.08 12.79
CA ARG A 32 5.66 -5.38 12.63
C ARG A 32 5.82 -4.04 11.94
N LEU A 33 6.86 -3.28 12.30
CA LEU A 33 7.16 -1.99 11.66
C LEU A 33 7.55 -2.16 10.19
N SER A 34 8.43 -3.12 9.87
CA SER A 34 8.82 -3.44 8.50
C SER A 34 7.63 -3.84 7.65
N ARG A 35 6.66 -4.60 8.20
CA ARG A 35 5.41 -4.91 7.50
C ARG A 35 4.61 -3.66 7.16
N ARG A 36 4.46 -2.72 8.11
CA ARG A 36 3.74 -1.45 7.87
C ARG A 36 4.43 -0.60 6.81
N ILE A 37 5.75 -0.48 6.86
CA ILE A 37 6.51 0.26 5.84
C ILE A 37 6.32 -0.38 4.47
N ALA A 38 6.39 -1.72 4.38
CA ALA A 38 6.18 -2.44 3.13
C ALA A 38 4.76 -2.26 2.57
N GLU A 39 3.74 -2.22 3.44
CA GLU A 39 2.35 -1.94 3.07
C GLU A 39 2.21 -0.52 2.50
N THR A 40 2.70 0.51 3.21
CA THR A 40 2.64 1.90 2.73
C THR A 40 3.43 2.11 1.43
N ALA A 41 4.63 1.53 1.32
CA ALA A 41 5.44 1.62 0.09
C ALA A 41 4.75 0.92 -1.09
N PHE A 42 4.06 -0.20 -0.82
CA PHE A 42 3.25 -0.89 -1.82
C PHE A 42 2.07 -0.02 -2.28
N GLU A 43 1.30 0.56 -1.35
CA GLU A 43 0.20 1.47 -1.67
C GLU A 43 0.65 2.70 -2.47
N ASP A 44 1.78 3.31 -2.10
CA ASP A 44 2.33 4.46 -2.83
C ASP A 44 2.78 4.08 -4.26
N SER A 45 3.30 2.87 -4.47
CA SER A 45 3.64 2.38 -5.81
C SER A 45 2.42 2.27 -6.74
N ILE A 46 1.25 1.92 -6.19
CA ILE A 46 0.00 1.88 -6.94
C ILE A 46 -0.52 3.30 -7.16
N ALA A 47 -0.44 4.17 -6.16
CA ALA A 47 -0.80 5.58 -6.29
C ALA A 47 0.04 6.30 -7.36
N GLN A 48 1.33 5.96 -7.48
CA GLN A 48 2.19 6.46 -8.54
C GLN A 48 1.73 6.00 -9.92
N GLN A 49 1.38 4.72 -10.10
CA GLN A 49 0.82 4.20 -11.36
C GLN A 49 -0.48 4.92 -11.75
N TYR A 50 -1.38 5.12 -10.78
CA TYR A 50 -2.59 5.92 -10.98
C TYR A 50 -2.25 7.33 -11.45
N ARG A 51 -1.33 8.03 -10.79
CA ARG A 51 -0.96 9.41 -11.17
C ARG A 51 -0.34 9.50 -12.56
N ILE A 52 0.35 8.46 -13.02
CA ILE A 52 0.89 8.40 -14.38
C ILE A 52 -0.26 8.27 -15.38
N LEU A 53 -1.14 7.28 -15.21
CA LEU A 53 -2.30 7.07 -16.09
C LEU A 53 -3.26 8.26 -16.08
N ALA A 54 -3.55 8.82 -14.91
CA ALA A 54 -4.46 9.96 -14.77
C ALA A 54 -3.97 11.22 -15.50
N LYS A 55 -2.65 11.39 -15.65
CA LYS A 55 -2.06 12.50 -16.43
C LYS A 55 -2.19 12.30 -17.93
N GLU A 56 -2.36 11.07 -18.38
CA GLU A 56 -2.55 10.74 -19.80
C GLU A 56 -4.02 10.93 -20.20
N ILE A 57 -4.96 10.88 -19.26
CA ILE A 57 -6.38 11.15 -19.52
C ILE A 57 -6.52 12.64 -19.90
N PRO A 58 -7.04 12.96 -21.09
CA PRO A 58 -7.24 14.34 -21.51
C PRO A 58 -8.17 15.07 -20.54
N VAL A 59 -7.82 16.31 -20.19
CA VAL A 59 -8.60 17.11 -19.23
C VAL A 59 -10.06 17.25 -19.67
N ASP A 60 -10.31 17.39 -20.98
CA ASP A 60 -11.67 17.50 -21.54
C ASP A 60 -12.56 16.30 -21.22
N VAL A 61 -11.97 15.11 -21.03
CA VAL A 61 -12.66 13.90 -20.56
C VAL A 61 -13.06 14.04 -19.09
N LEU A 62 -12.14 14.55 -18.26
CA LEU A 62 -12.36 14.70 -16.81
C LEU A 62 -13.37 15.80 -16.45
N ILE A 63 -13.55 16.80 -17.33
CA ILE A 63 -14.50 17.92 -17.16
C ILE A 63 -15.76 17.79 -18.02
N ASP A 64 -16.03 16.61 -18.59
CA ASP A 64 -17.21 16.31 -19.40
C ASP A 64 -17.43 17.24 -20.61
N LYS A 65 -16.33 17.70 -21.22
CA LYS A 65 -16.35 18.52 -22.45
C LYS A 65 -15.97 17.73 -23.71
N CYS A 66 -15.49 16.50 -23.55
CA CYS A 66 -15.13 15.64 -24.67
C CYS A 66 -16.39 15.08 -25.35
N THR A 67 -16.55 15.39 -26.64
CA THR A 67 -17.67 14.87 -27.47
C THR A 67 -17.26 13.76 -28.42
N ASP A 68 -15.95 13.58 -28.66
CA ASP A 68 -15.41 12.53 -29.54
C ASP A 68 -14.09 11.99 -28.97
N PHE A 69 -13.99 10.66 -28.87
CA PHE A 69 -12.85 9.97 -28.29
C PHE A 69 -11.93 9.47 -29.40
N SER A 70 -10.69 9.97 -29.42
CA SER A 70 -9.63 9.31 -30.19
C SER A 70 -9.41 7.89 -29.67
N ASN A 71 -8.90 6.99 -30.53
CA ASN A 71 -8.54 5.64 -30.11
C ASN A 71 -7.56 5.66 -28.94
N ASP A 72 -6.59 6.57 -28.95
CA ASP A 72 -5.61 6.76 -27.87
C ASP A 72 -6.31 7.10 -26.54
N THR A 73 -7.35 7.95 -26.57
CA THR A 73 -8.09 8.29 -25.36
C THR A 73 -8.83 7.08 -24.79
N ARG A 74 -9.44 6.26 -25.66
CA ARG A 74 -10.10 5.02 -25.24
C ARG A 74 -9.12 4.04 -24.61
N GLU A 75 -7.93 3.92 -25.19
CA GLU A 75 -6.87 3.04 -24.67
C GLU A 75 -6.40 3.49 -23.28
N VAL A 76 -6.18 4.79 -23.08
CA VAL A 76 -5.81 5.33 -21.76
C VAL A 76 -6.90 5.06 -20.72
N ILE A 77 -8.17 5.24 -21.08
CA ILE A 77 -9.27 4.95 -20.13
C ILE A 77 -9.35 3.44 -19.86
N PHE A 78 -9.18 2.59 -20.86
CA PHE A 78 -9.13 1.15 -20.66
C PHE A 78 -8.00 0.75 -19.69
N ASN A 79 -6.81 1.33 -19.84
CA ASN A 79 -5.68 1.10 -18.93
C ASN A 79 -5.98 1.58 -17.50
N TYR A 80 -6.70 2.69 -17.35
CA TYR A 80 -7.20 3.11 -16.03
C TYR A 80 -8.18 2.10 -15.42
N LEU A 81 -9.12 1.56 -16.21
CA LEU A 81 -10.05 0.53 -15.73
C LEU A 81 -9.34 -0.76 -15.33
N ASP A 82 -8.30 -1.18 -16.06
CA ASP A 82 -7.47 -2.32 -15.69
C ASP A 82 -6.76 -2.10 -14.34
N LEU A 83 -6.22 -0.90 -14.11
CA LEU A 83 -5.66 -0.53 -12.81
C LEU A 83 -6.72 -0.62 -11.69
N CYS A 84 -7.94 -0.15 -11.94
CA CYS A 84 -9.04 -0.25 -10.97
C CYS A 84 -9.36 -1.72 -10.63
N ASN A 85 -9.38 -2.60 -11.63
CA ASN A 85 -9.58 -4.04 -11.43
C ASN A 85 -8.47 -4.65 -10.55
N GLN A 86 -7.22 -4.24 -10.79
CA GLN A 86 -6.10 -4.66 -9.96
C GLN A 86 -6.27 -4.17 -8.51
N GLN A 87 -6.62 -2.89 -8.31
CA GLN A 87 -6.86 -2.30 -6.98
C GLN A 87 -7.97 -3.04 -6.20
N ILE A 88 -9.09 -3.36 -6.86
CA ILE A 88 -10.19 -4.14 -6.28
C ILE A 88 -9.69 -5.54 -5.86
N CYS A 89 -8.93 -6.21 -6.73
CA CYS A 89 -8.36 -7.53 -6.43
C CYS A 89 -7.37 -7.50 -5.25
N LEU A 90 -6.56 -6.44 -5.15
CA LEU A 90 -5.64 -6.22 -4.03
C LEU A 90 -6.40 -6.00 -2.71
N ARG A 91 -7.49 -5.23 -2.74
CA ARG A 91 -8.37 -5.06 -1.58
C ARG A 91 -9.01 -6.37 -1.16
N ALA A 92 -9.55 -7.14 -2.11
CA ALA A 92 -10.17 -8.44 -1.84
C ALA A 92 -9.18 -9.42 -1.18
N LYS A 93 -7.89 -9.29 -1.45
CA LYS A 93 -6.80 -10.07 -0.83
C LYS A 93 -6.30 -9.50 0.51
N GLY A 94 -6.86 -8.39 0.99
CA GLY A 94 -6.43 -7.74 2.24
C GLY A 94 -5.02 -7.15 2.17
N ARG A 95 -4.55 -6.78 0.97
CA ARG A 95 -3.20 -6.20 0.75
C ARG A 95 -3.15 -4.68 0.83
N VAL A 96 -4.30 -4.06 1.03
CA VAL A 96 -4.50 -2.60 1.08
C VAL A 96 -5.25 -2.31 2.36
N SER A 97 -4.80 -1.29 3.06
CA SER A 97 -5.43 -0.76 4.26
C SER A 97 -6.85 -0.28 3.96
N GLU A 98 -7.72 -0.28 4.97
CA GLU A 98 -9.09 0.19 4.79
C GLU A 98 -9.15 1.68 4.45
N GLU A 99 -8.28 2.49 5.06
CA GLU A 99 -8.17 3.92 4.79
C GLU A 99 -7.81 4.18 3.32
N CYS A 100 -6.74 3.54 2.82
CA CYS A 100 -6.33 3.67 1.43
C CYS A 100 -7.41 3.17 0.45
N TRP A 101 -8.12 2.11 0.81
CA TRP A 101 -9.21 1.59 0.01
C TRP A 101 -10.38 2.56 -0.12
N ILE A 102 -10.76 3.25 0.95
CA ILE A 102 -11.83 4.26 0.91
C ILE A 102 -11.48 5.35 -0.10
N ASP A 103 -10.26 5.88 -0.04
CA ASP A 103 -9.79 6.91 -0.98
C ASP A 103 -9.81 6.42 -2.43
N TRP A 104 -9.34 5.20 -2.67
CA TRP A 104 -9.33 4.61 -4.02
C TRP A 104 -10.74 4.40 -4.54
N ARG A 105 -11.61 3.78 -3.74
CA ARG A 105 -13.01 3.52 -4.11
C ARG A 105 -13.72 4.82 -4.47
N ASP A 106 -13.56 5.86 -3.67
CA ASP A 106 -14.26 7.13 -3.86
C ASP A 106 -13.76 7.83 -5.13
N GLY A 107 -12.44 7.84 -5.38
CA GLY A 107 -11.88 8.35 -6.63
C GLY A 107 -12.29 7.55 -7.88
N ILE A 108 -12.35 6.22 -7.76
CA ILE A 108 -12.85 5.34 -8.83
C ILE A 108 -14.31 5.69 -9.15
N GLN A 109 -15.15 5.79 -8.11
CA GLN A 109 -16.56 6.12 -8.28
C GLN A 109 -16.76 7.50 -8.92
N GLU A 110 -15.95 8.49 -8.53
CA GLU A 110 -15.99 9.82 -9.13
C GLU A 110 -15.60 9.79 -10.62
N ASN A 111 -14.50 9.12 -10.97
CA ASN A 111 -14.06 9.04 -12.37
C ASN A 111 -15.06 8.28 -13.25
N LEU A 112 -15.60 7.17 -12.76
CA LEU A 112 -16.63 6.39 -13.48
C LEU A 112 -17.94 7.18 -13.67
N SER A 113 -18.20 8.20 -12.86
CA SER A 113 -19.38 9.06 -13.04
C SER A 113 -19.25 10.03 -14.21
N LYS A 114 -18.03 10.26 -14.74
CA LYS A 114 -17.79 11.17 -15.87
C LYS A 114 -18.30 10.55 -17.17
N GLN A 115 -18.80 11.38 -18.08
CA GLN A 115 -19.40 10.95 -19.35
C GLN A 115 -18.42 10.13 -20.18
N GLY A 116 -17.14 10.49 -20.18
CA GLY A 116 -16.17 9.77 -21.00
C GLY A 116 -15.89 8.34 -20.59
N PHE A 117 -16.21 7.96 -19.35
CA PHE A 117 -16.11 6.57 -18.88
C PHE A 117 -17.37 5.75 -19.20
N ASN A 118 -18.49 6.42 -19.50
CA ASN A 118 -19.75 5.77 -19.89
C ASN A 118 -19.87 5.52 -21.40
N LEU A 119 -18.98 6.12 -22.21
CA LEU A 119 -19.06 6.14 -23.67
C LEU A 119 -18.10 5.15 -24.37
N ILE A 120 -17.49 4.26 -23.60
CA ILE A 120 -16.51 3.26 -24.03
C ILE A 120 -17.12 1.87 -23.92
#